data_AF-A0A6L9G9D8-F1
#
_entry.id   AF-A0A6L9G9D8-F1
#
_cell.length_a   1.000
_cell.length_b   1.000
_cell.length_c   1.000
_cell.angle_alpha   90.00
_cell.angle_beta   90.00
_cell.angle_gamma   90.00
#
_symmetry.space_group_name_H-M   'P 1'
#
loop_
_entity.id
_entity.type
_entity.pdbx_description
1 polymer ?
#
loop_
_entity_poly.entity_id
_entity_poly.type
_entity_poly.pdbx_seq_one_letter_code
_entity_poly.pdbx_strand_id
1 'polypeptide(L)'
;MTGRIVRSKIAELAAETIGSRHGREVLKEHGWSDGMPIVIAKHDEKLTDVMALAVVHQPPVLIATLDPQSNDLCFTYVVIGCTDLEVVAPRDAKDSILDLYREAQSTPCLTFRVAPLTHSAIAHAIPPLQKSAGVKYPGLPSAVDVRRA
;
A
#
# COMPACT_ATOMS: atom_id res chain seq x y z
N MET A 1 -13.26 -16.46 -9.46
CA MET A 1 -14.08 -15.41 -8.81
C MET A 1 -13.43 -14.77 -7.57
N THR A 2 -12.39 -15.35 -6.98
CA THR A 2 -11.75 -14.89 -5.72
C THR A 2 -11.07 -13.52 -5.80
N GLY A 3 -10.55 -13.11 -6.97
CA GLY A 3 -9.74 -11.90 -7.10
C GLY A 3 -10.49 -10.58 -6.85
N ARG A 4 -11.78 -10.51 -7.16
CA ARG A 4 -12.60 -9.30 -6.95
C ARG A 4 -12.87 -9.06 -5.46
N ILE A 5 -13.05 -10.14 -4.69
CA ILE A 5 -13.31 -10.07 -3.25
C ILE A 5 -12.08 -9.56 -2.49
N VAL A 6 -10.88 -10.04 -2.83
CA VAL A 6 -9.63 -9.59 -2.20
C VAL A 6 -9.40 -8.10 -2.41
N ARG A 7 -9.56 -7.60 -3.64
CA ARG A 7 -9.44 -6.16 -3.94
C ARG A 7 -10.51 -5.32 -3.23
N SER A 8 -11.74 -5.84 -3.13
CA SER A 8 -12.81 -5.21 -2.34
C SER A 8 -12.39 -5.06 -0.88
N LYS A 9 -11.79 -6.12 -0.29
CA LYS A 9 -11.38 -6.08 1.10
C LYS A 9 -10.24 -5.09 1.37
N ILE A 10 -9.25 -5.02 0.46
CA ILE A 10 -8.17 -4.03 0.53
C ILE A 10 -8.76 -2.61 0.47
N ALA A 11 -9.70 -2.37 -0.44
CA ALA A 11 -10.35 -1.07 -0.58
C ALA A 11 -11.08 -0.64 0.70
N GLU A 12 -11.84 -1.56 1.31
CA GLU A 12 -12.55 -1.31 2.58
C GLU A 12 -11.56 -0.93 3.68
N LEU A 13 -10.50 -1.71 3.88
CA LEU A 13 -9.52 -1.46 4.94
C LEU A 13 -8.72 -0.16 4.70
N ALA A 14 -8.41 0.14 3.44
CA ALA A 14 -7.76 1.39 3.08
C ALA A 14 -8.68 2.59 3.36
N ALA A 15 -9.96 2.50 3.00
CA ALA A 15 -10.95 3.54 3.28
C ALA A 15 -11.17 3.73 4.79
N GLU A 16 -11.25 2.65 5.57
CA GLU A 16 -11.34 2.71 7.04
C GLU A 16 -10.11 3.43 7.63
N THR A 17 -8.91 3.08 7.15
CA THR A 17 -7.66 3.70 7.59
C THR A 17 -7.67 5.22 7.34
N ILE A 18 -7.96 5.64 6.10
CA ILE A 18 -8.01 7.04 5.70
C ILE A 18 -9.16 7.78 6.39
N GLY A 19 -10.26 7.08 6.69
CA GLY A 19 -11.38 7.62 7.45
C GLY A 19 -11.02 7.93 8.91
N SER A 20 -10.07 7.19 9.48
CA SER A 20 -9.63 7.38 10.86
C SER A 20 -8.63 8.54 11.01
N ARG A 21 -8.72 9.29 12.12
CA ARG A 21 -7.76 10.37 12.43
C ARG A 21 -6.35 9.80 12.61
N HIS A 22 -6.21 8.75 13.42
CA HIS A 22 -4.94 8.11 13.70
C HIS A 22 -4.28 7.55 12.42
N GLY A 23 -5.06 6.86 11.57
CA GLY A 23 -4.56 6.36 10.29
C GLY A 23 -4.07 7.48 9.37
N ARG A 24 -4.79 8.61 9.27
CA ARG A 24 -4.30 9.77 8.52
C ARG A 24 -3.04 10.38 9.12
N GLU A 25 -2.93 10.47 10.45
CA GLU A 25 -1.73 10.99 11.12
C GLU A 25 -0.51 10.14 10.77
N VAL A 26 -0.59 8.82 10.92
CA VAL A 26 0.51 7.91 10.57
C VAL A 26 0.81 7.97 9.07
N LEU A 27 -0.19 7.95 8.19
CA LEU A 27 0.05 8.07 6.75
C LEU A 27 0.76 9.40 6.39
N LYS A 28 0.35 10.52 7.01
CA LYS A 28 0.95 11.85 6.78
C LYS A 28 2.39 11.92 7.27
N GLU A 29 2.72 11.30 8.40
CA GLU A 29 4.10 11.18 8.90
C GLU A 29 5.02 10.46 7.90
N HIS A 30 4.46 9.55 7.08
CA HIS A 30 5.19 8.80 6.07
C HIS A 30 4.99 9.35 4.64
N GLY A 31 4.61 10.63 4.52
CA GLY A 31 4.61 11.37 3.25
C GLY A 31 3.31 11.33 2.46
N TRP A 32 2.26 10.65 2.94
CA TRP A 32 0.94 10.72 2.30
C TRP A 32 0.28 12.08 2.51
N SER A 33 -0.51 12.52 1.54
CA SER A 33 -1.28 13.76 1.61
C SER A 33 -2.70 13.53 1.09
N ASP A 34 -3.64 14.36 1.55
CA ASP A 34 -5.02 14.30 1.09
C ASP A 34 -5.08 14.47 -0.45
N GLY A 35 -5.79 13.58 -1.13
CA GLY A 35 -5.87 13.54 -2.60
C GLY A 35 -4.79 12.69 -3.29
N MET A 36 -3.79 12.17 -2.56
CA MET A 36 -2.80 11.26 -3.14
C MET A 36 -3.46 9.94 -3.59
N PRO A 37 -3.17 9.45 -4.81
CA PRO A 37 -3.76 8.22 -5.33
C PRO A 37 -3.38 6.98 -4.52
N ILE A 38 -4.31 6.03 -4.46
CA ILE A 38 -4.10 4.70 -3.85
C ILE A 38 -4.32 3.62 -4.89
N VAL A 39 -3.26 2.89 -5.20
CA VAL A 39 -3.29 1.72 -6.08
C VAL A 39 -3.55 0.49 -5.25
N ILE A 40 -4.60 -0.25 -5.58
CA ILE A 40 -4.95 -1.52 -4.90
C ILE A 40 -4.37 -2.68 -5.70
N ALA A 41 -3.47 -3.42 -5.08
CA ALA A 41 -2.82 -4.58 -5.68
C ALA A 41 -3.00 -5.82 -4.81
N LYS A 42 -3.07 -7.00 -5.43
CA LYS A 42 -2.97 -8.24 -4.66
C LYS A 42 -1.53 -8.48 -4.25
N HIS A 43 -1.34 -9.21 -3.16
CA HIS A 43 0.00 -9.54 -2.65
C HIS A 43 0.91 -10.25 -3.65
N ASP A 44 0.32 -11.09 -4.51
CA ASP A 44 1.00 -11.88 -5.54
C ASP A 44 1.04 -11.18 -6.91
N GLU A 45 0.53 -9.95 -7.00
CA GLU A 45 0.52 -9.19 -8.24
C GLU A 45 1.93 -8.73 -8.59
N LYS A 46 2.32 -8.90 -9.86
CA LYS A 46 3.66 -8.60 -10.33
C LYS A 46 3.96 -7.12 -10.11
N LEU A 47 5.14 -6.84 -9.56
CA LEU A 47 5.58 -5.49 -9.29
C LEU A 47 5.53 -4.61 -10.55
N THR A 48 5.98 -5.16 -11.69
CA THR A 48 5.95 -4.47 -12.99
C THR A 48 4.55 -4.00 -13.39
N ASP A 49 3.53 -4.83 -13.20
CA ASP A 49 2.15 -4.50 -13.57
C ASP A 49 1.59 -3.41 -12.65
N VAL A 50 1.89 -3.49 -11.35
CA VAL A 50 1.50 -2.48 -10.36
C VAL A 50 2.20 -1.14 -10.63
N MET A 51 3.48 -1.16 -11.00
CA MET A 51 4.21 0.07 -11.36
C MET A 51 3.66 0.70 -12.65
N ALA A 52 3.26 -0.11 -13.64
CA ALA A 52 2.61 0.41 -14.85
C ALA A 52 1.33 1.17 -14.52
N LEU A 53 0.54 0.70 -13.56
CA LEU A 53 -0.63 1.42 -13.05
C LEU A 53 -0.23 2.68 -12.26
N ALA A 54 0.78 2.58 -11.38
CA ALA A 54 1.25 3.71 -10.58
C ALA A 54 1.71 4.90 -11.43
N VAL A 55 2.39 4.65 -12.57
CA VAL A 55 2.85 5.69 -13.50
C VAL A 55 1.68 6.49 -14.07
N VAL A 56 0.53 5.86 -14.36
CA VAL A 56 -0.67 6.53 -14.91
C VAL A 56 -1.23 7.57 -13.94
N HIS A 57 -1.05 7.36 -12.64
CA HIS A 57 -1.66 8.19 -11.60
C HIS A 57 -0.82 9.40 -11.16
N GLN A 58 0.28 9.72 -11.86
CA GLN A 58 1.20 10.82 -11.51
C GLN A 58 1.71 10.72 -10.07
N PRO A 59 2.79 9.95 -9.83
CA PRO A 59 3.40 9.78 -8.52
C PRO A 59 3.67 11.11 -7.78
N PRO A 60 3.72 11.11 -6.44
CA PRO A 60 3.73 9.94 -5.56
C PRO A 60 2.38 9.23 -5.43
N VAL A 61 2.42 7.91 -5.18
CA VAL A 61 1.23 7.10 -4.90
C VAL A 61 1.43 6.24 -3.66
N LEU A 62 0.34 5.89 -2.99
CA LEU A 62 0.33 4.77 -2.06
C LEU A 62 -0.10 3.50 -2.78
N ILE A 63 0.56 2.40 -2.47
CA ILE A 63 0.14 1.07 -2.89
C ILE A 63 -0.37 0.33 -1.67
N ALA A 64 -1.61 -0.14 -1.76
CA ALA A 64 -2.27 -0.91 -0.72
C ALA A 64 -2.31 -2.40 -1.13
N THR A 65 -1.78 -3.26 -0.28
CA THR A 65 -1.85 -4.72 -0.40
C THR A 65 -2.15 -5.35 0.97
N LEU A 66 -2.40 -6.66 1.00
CA LEU A 66 -2.50 -7.43 2.25
C LEU A 66 -1.30 -8.35 2.40
N ASP A 67 -0.79 -8.51 3.62
CA ASP A 67 0.06 -9.67 3.90
C ASP A 67 -0.85 -10.92 4.01
N PRO A 68 -0.62 -11.99 3.22
CA PRO A 68 -1.46 -13.17 3.23
C PRO A 68 -1.38 -14.00 4.52
N GLN A 69 -0.35 -13.81 5.35
CA GLN A 69 -0.18 -14.53 6.61
C GLN A 69 -0.92 -13.84 7.76
N SER A 70 -0.77 -12.52 7.92
CA SER A 70 -1.40 -11.78 9.01
C SER A 70 -2.74 -11.14 8.64
N ASN A 71 -3.03 -11.03 7.34
CA ASN A 71 -4.17 -10.28 6.79
C ASN A 71 -4.16 -8.80 7.23
N ASP A 72 -2.96 -8.25 7.44
CA ASP A 72 -2.74 -6.84 7.74
C ASP A 72 -2.64 -6.04 6.44
N LEU A 73 -3.14 -4.80 6.50
CA LEU A 73 -3.03 -3.85 5.41
C LEU A 73 -1.62 -3.28 5.37
N CYS A 74 -0.95 -3.46 4.24
CA CYS A 74 0.40 -3.00 3.98
C CYS A 74 0.35 -1.83 3.01
N PHE A 75 0.85 -0.68 3.43
CA PHE A 75 1.01 0.49 2.57
C PHE A 75 2.47 0.65 2.16
N THR A 76 2.69 0.84 0.86
CA THR A 76 4.00 1.24 0.32
C THR A 76 3.85 2.59 -0.36
N TYR A 77 4.56 3.59 0.14
CA TYR A 77 4.71 4.87 -0.55
C TYR A 77 5.70 4.72 -1.69
N VAL A 78 5.32 5.15 -2.89
CA VAL A 78 6.15 5.00 -4.10
C VAL A 78 6.25 6.31 -4.85
N VAL A 79 7.50 6.67 -5.20
CA VAL A 79 7.83 7.77 -6.11
C VAL A 79 8.52 7.19 -7.34
N ILE A 80 8.03 7.51 -8.53
CA ILE A 80 8.61 7.07 -9.80
C ILE A 80 9.11 8.30 -10.55
N GLY A 81 10.14 8.13 -11.38
CA GLY A 81 10.68 9.21 -12.22
C GLY A 81 11.75 10.05 -11.53
N CYS A 82 12.44 9.50 -10.53
CA CYS A 82 13.50 10.20 -9.82
C CYS A 82 14.75 10.28 -10.71
N THR A 83 14.91 11.38 -11.46
CA THR A 83 16.02 11.60 -12.40
C THR A 83 17.38 11.74 -11.72
N ASP A 84 17.38 12.18 -10.46
CA ASP A 84 18.60 12.44 -9.69
C ASP A 84 19.13 11.19 -8.98
N LEU A 85 18.41 10.07 -9.04
CA LEU A 85 18.86 8.80 -8.49
C LEU A 85 19.75 8.04 -9.48
N GLU A 86 20.71 7.31 -8.93
CA GLU A 86 21.44 6.30 -9.69
C GLU A 86 20.46 5.28 -10.29
N VAL A 87 20.66 4.93 -11.57
CA VAL A 87 19.83 3.94 -12.27
C VAL A 87 20.27 2.54 -11.86
N VAL A 88 19.52 1.91 -10.96
CA VAL A 88 19.82 0.56 -10.47
C VAL A 88 19.39 -0.52 -11.47
N ALA A 89 19.92 -1.73 -11.31
CA ALA A 89 19.49 -2.88 -12.10
C ALA A 89 17.98 -3.13 -11.90
N PRO A 90 17.25 -3.54 -12.95
CA PRO A 90 15.84 -3.83 -12.79
C PRO A 90 15.68 -5.08 -11.93
N ARG A 91 14.67 -5.07 -11.06
CA ARG A 91 14.27 -6.22 -10.25
C ARG A 91 13.78 -7.37 -11.15
N ASP A 92 13.75 -8.58 -10.57
CA ASP A 92 13.29 -9.77 -11.29
C ASP A 92 11.81 -9.59 -11.71
N ALA A 93 11.47 -10.06 -12.92
CA ALA A 93 10.12 -9.97 -13.44
C ALA A 93 9.08 -10.81 -12.66
N LYS A 94 9.55 -11.70 -11.77
CA LYS A 94 8.75 -12.50 -10.86
C LYS A 94 8.48 -11.80 -9.52
N ASP A 95 9.19 -10.72 -9.21
CA ASP A 95 8.99 -9.99 -7.95
C ASP A 95 7.55 -9.48 -7.86
N SER A 96 6.93 -9.73 -6.70
CA SER A 96 5.60 -9.25 -6.39
C SER A 96 5.64 -7.89 -5.67
N ILE A 97 4.48 -7.24 -5.59
CA ILE A 97 4.35 -6.02 -4.78
C ILE A 97 4.61 -6.28 -3.29
N LEU A 98 4.29 -7.48 -2.77
CA LEU A 98 4.55 -7.79 -1.37
C LEU A 98 6.05 -7.98 -1.10
N ASP A 99 6.81 -8.50 -2.07
CA ASP A 99 8.27 -8.62 -1.94
C ASP A 99 8.91 -7.23 -1.81
N LEU A 100 8.47 -6.26 -2.62
CA LEU A 100 8.89 -4.87 -2.48
C LEU A 100 8.59 -4.31 -1.09
N TYR A 101 7.36 -4.51 -0.60
CA TYR A 101 6.97 -4.04 0.74
C TYR A 101 7.84 -4.67 1.85
N ARG A 102 8.11 -5.98 1.77
CA ARG A 102 8.92 -6.69 2.76
C ARG A 102 10.36 -6.23 2.78
N GLU A 103 10.95 -5.98 1.62
CA GLU A 103 12.29 -5.42 1.53
C GLU A 103 12.32 -3.98 2.03
N ALA A 104 11.35 -3.16 1.63
CA ALA A 104 11.25 -1.77 2.07
C ALA A 104 10.97 -1.61 3.59
N GLN A 105 10.56 -2.66 4.31
CA GLN A 105 10.50 -2.62 5.77
C GLN A 105 11.87 -2.63 6.44
N SER A 106 12.89 -3.18 5.76
CA SER A 106 14.25 -3.30 6.29
C SER A 106 15.10 -2.04 6.11
N THR A 107 14.62 -1.05 5.35
CA THR A 107 15.32 0.19 5.04
C THR A 107 14.36 1.39 5.10
N PRO A 108 14.79 2.55 5.61
CA PRO A 108 13.95 3.76 5.58
C PRO A 108 13.53 4.17 4.17
N CYS A 109 14.33 3.86 3.15
CA CYS A 109 14.09 4.24 1.76
C CYS A 109 14.75 3.20 0.83
N LEU A 110 13.94 2.47 0.07
CA LEU A 110 14.40 1.48 -0.89
C LEU A 110 14.45 2.10 -2.29
N THR A 111 15.64 2.16 -2.88
CA THR A 111 15.78 2.50 -4.31
C THR A 111 15.61 1.23 -5.13
N PHE A 112 14.73 1.26 -6.14
CA PHE A 112 14.46 0.12 -7.00
C PHE A 112 14.15 0.54 -8.43
N ARG A 113 14.12 -0.41 -9.36
CA ARG A 113 13.63 -0.18 -10.73
C ARG A 113 12.96 -1.44 -11.26
N VAL A 114 11.93 -1.28 -12.09
CA VAL A 114 11.39 -2.36 -12.93
C VAL A 114 11.76 -2.13 -14.39
N ALA A 115 11.82 -3.18 -15.20
CA ALA A 115 12.35 -3.10 -16.56
C ALA A 115 11.69 -1.99 -17.44
N PRO A 116 10.37 -1.74 -17.39
CA PRO A 116 9.76 -0.67 -18.19
C PRO A 116 10.12 0.76 -17.73
N LEU A 117 10.69 0.95 -16.53
CA LEU A 117 11.06 2.26 -16.04
C LEU A 117 12.47 2.65 -16.48
N THR A 118 12.59 3.86 -17.03
CA THR A 118 13.88 4.46 -17.44
C THR A 118 14.71 4.91 -16.24
N HIS A 119 14.05 5.42 -15.20
CA HIS A 119 14.71 5.90 -13.98
C HIS A 119 14.38 5.00 -12.79
N SER A 120 15.24 5.06 -11.77
CA SER A 120 14.96 4.44 -10.48
C SER A 120 13.75 5.11 -9.80
N ALA A 121 13.10 4.34 -8.98
CA ALA A 121 11.98 4.71 -8.13
C ALA A 121 12.38 4.53 -6.66
N ILE A 122 11.64 5.19 -5.79
CA ILE A 122 11.76 5.05 -4.33
C ILE A 122 10.53 4.33 -3.82
N ALA A 123 10.75 3.36 -2.92
CA ALA A 123 9.72 2.74 -2.12
C ALA A 123 10.01 2.94 -0.64
N HIS A 124 8.95 3.22 0.12
CA HIS A 124 8.99 3.33 1.56
C HIS A 124 7.81 2.53 2.14
N ALA A 125 8.10 1.51 2.94
CA ALA A 125 7.06 0.73 3.61
C ALA A 125 6.56 1.51 4.83
N ILE A 126 5.26 1.78 4.86
CA ILE A 126 4.61 2.32 6.06
C ILE A 126 4.37 1.13 7.00
N PRO A 127 4.80 1.21 8.28
CA PRO A 127 4.58 0.13 9.24
C PRO A 127 3.11 -0.29 9.28
N PRO A 128 2.80 -1.59 9.44
CA PRO A 128 1.43 -2.05 9.54
C PRO A 128 0.72 -1.27 10.62
N LEU A 129 -0.37 -0.61 10.24
CA LEU A 129 -1.26 0.01 11.21
C LEU A 129 -1.87 -1.12 12.01
N GLN A 130 -1.40 -1.31 13.24
CA GLN A 130 -2.02 -2.27 14.14
C GLN A 130 -3.51 -1.94 14.14
N LYS A 131 -4.35 -2.93 13.87
CA LYS A 131 -5.79 -2.78 14.09
C LYS A 131 -5.92 -2.22 15.49
N SER A 132 -6.36 -0.97 15.61
CA SER A 132 -6.82 -0.50 16.91
C SER A 132 -7.86 -1.52 17.30
N ALA A 133 -7.58 -2.37 18.30
CA ALA A 133 -8.53 -3.34 18.81
C ALA A 133 -9.80 -2.56 19.03
N GLY A 134 -10.83 -2.87 18.22
CA GLY A 134 -11.85 -1.90 17.80
C GLY A 134 -12.12 -0.85 18.86
N VAL A 135 -11.78 0.42 18.57
CA VAL A 135 -12.23 1.52 19.40
C VAL A 135 -13.76 1.45 19.36
N LYS A 136 -14.34 0.82 20.38
CA LYS A 136 -15.76 0.94 20.68
C LYS A 136 -15.95 2.42 20.98
N TYR A 137 -16.41 3.18 19.99
CA TYR A 137 -17.05 4.44 20.30
C TYR A 137 -18.20 4.10 21.25
N PRO A 138 -18.21 4.62 22.50
CA PRO A 138 -19.34 4.39 23.37
C PRO A 138 -20.58 4.98 22.69
N GLY A 139 -21.48 4.12 22.21
CA GLY A 139 -22.75 4.51 21.60
C GLY A 139 -23.00 4.10 20.15
N LEU A 140 -22.04 3.49 19.44
CA LEU A 140 -22.30 2.95 18.09
C LEU A 140 -22.26 1.41 18.10
N PRO A 141 -23.34 0.73 17.64
CA PRO A 141 -23.36 -0.73 17.57
C PRO A 141 -22.28 -1.24 16.63
N SER A 142 -21.61 -2.32 17.01
CA SER A 142 -20.66 -3.01 16.15
C SER A 142 -21.40 -3.59 14.94
N ALA A 143 -20.73 -3.72 13.79
CA ALA A 143 -21.28 -4.42 12.63
C ALA A 143 -21.70 -5.88 12.94
N VAL A 144 -21.21 -6.44 14.06
CA VAL A 144 -21.62 -7.74 14.60
C VAL A 144 -23.00 -7.68 15.27
N ASP A 145 -23.39 -6.54 15.84
CA ASP A 145 -24.66 -6.35 16.54
C ASP A 145 -25.83 -6.16 15.56
N VAL A 146 -25.56 -5.58 14.38
CA VAL A 146 -26.58 -5.34 13.34
C VAL A 146 -27.08 -6.63 12.67
N ARG A 147 -26.33 -7.73 12.77
CA ARG A 147 -26.70 -9.03 12.18
C ARG A 147 -27.52 -9.94 13.11
N ARG A 148 -27.86 -9.46 14.32
CA ARG A 148 -28.66 -10.22 15.30
C ARG A 148 -29.96 -9.51 15.73
N ALA A 149 -30.35 -8.44 15.04
CA ALA A 149 -31.64 -7.78 15.23
C ALA A 149 -32.64 -8.23 14.16
#